data_AF-A0A6C0HER6-F1
#
_entry.id   AF-A0A6C0HER6-F1
#
_cell.length_a   1.000
_cell.length_b   1.000
_cell.length_c   1.000
_cell.angle_alpha   90.00
_cell.angle_beta   90.00
_cell.angle_gamma   90.00
#
_symmetry.space_group_name_H-M   'P 1'
#
loop_
_entity.id
_entity.type
_entity.pdbx_description
1 polymer ?
#
loop_
_entity_poly.entity_id
_entity_poly.type
_entity_poly.pdbx_seq_one_letter_code
_entity_poly.pdbx_strand_id
1 'polypeptide(L)'
;MLVDILKDKRFNTFFSFLMGIFIILLLRPICKGNDCFSYKAPSVKTITDHAYKIGDTCYKFAPKETKCPITGVIEPFEWMVNRVN
;
A
#
# COMPACT_ATOMS: atom_id res chain seq x y z
N MET A 1 -25.79 8.17 37.87
CA MET A 1 -26.52 7.17 37.05
C MET A 1 -25.62 6.57 35.97
N LEU A 2 -25.13 7.30 34.96
CA LEU A 2 -24.23 6.70 33.93
C LEU A 2 -22.81 6.41 34.45
N VAL A 3 -22.32 7.26 35.35
CA VAL A 3 -20.97 7.16 35.94
C VAL A 3 -20.81 5.92 36.83
N ASP A 4 -21.93 5.42 37.37
CA ASP A 4 -21.96 4.26 38.25
C ASP A 4 -21.74 2.95 37.46
N ILE A 5 -22.19 2.92 36.21
CA ILE A 5 -21.97 1.79 35.28
C ILE A 5 -20.51 1.76 34.82
N LEU A 6 -19.90 2.94 34.60
CA LEU A 6 -18.50 3.09 34.21
C LEU A 6 -17.51 2.71 35.31
N LYS A 7 -17.92 2.84 36.57
CA LYS A 7 -17.07 2.55 37.74
C LYS A 7 -17.07 1.07 38.14
N ASP A 8 -17.91 0.25 37.50
CA ASP A 8 -17.90 -1.18 37.71
C ASP A 8 -16.59 -1.80 37.21
N LYS A 9 -15.94 -2.59 38.06
CA LYS A 9 -14.59 -3.14 37.83
C LYS A 9 -14.58 -4.11 36.63
N ARG A 10 -15.69 -4.81 36.38
CA ARG A 10 -15.84 -5.72 35.24
C ARG A 10 -16.05 -4.93 33.96
N PHE A 11 -16.87 -3.88 34.02
CA PHE A 11 -17.13 -2.99 32.89
C PHE A 11 -15.86 -2.26 32.43
N ASN A 12 -15.07 -1.70 33.35
CA ASN A 12 -13.83 -1.00 33.02
C ASN A 12 -12.81 -1.92 32.30
N THR A 13 -12.72 -3.18 32.76
CA THR A 13 -11.85 -4.18 32.11
C THR A 13 -12.33 -4.47 30.69
N PHE A 14 -13.62 -4.74 30.51
CA PHE A 14 -14.21 -4.98 29.19
C PHE A 14 -14.04 -3.79 28.23
N PHE A 15 -14.28 -2.58 28.72
CA PHE A 15 -14.16 -1.36 27.94
C PHE A 15 -12.73 -1.09 27.47
N SER A 16 -11.73 -1.40 28.31
CA SER A 16 -10.31 -1.29 27.94
C SER A 16 -9.94 -2.24 26.79
N PHE A 17 -10.43 -3.49 26.83
CA PHE A 17 -10.23 -4.43 25.72
C PHE A 17 -10.96 -3.99 24.45
N LEU A 18 -12.19 -3.50 24.58
CA LEU A 18 -12.98 -3.02 23.45
C LEU A 18 -12.29 -1.85 22.74
N MET A 19 -11.77 -0.88 23.50
CA MET A 19 -11.04 0.26 22.94
C MET A 19 -9.73 -0.18 22.25
N GLY A 20 -9.00 -1.14 22.83
CA GLY A 20 -7.81 -1.70 22.18
C GLY A 20 -8.13 -2.36 20.84
N ILE A 21 -9.19 -3.17 20.78
CA ILE A 21 -9.62 -3.83 19.54
C ILE A 21 -10.12 -2.80 18.52
N PHE A 22 -10.86 -1.78 18.97
CA PHE A 22 -11.37 -0.71 18.11
C PHE A 22 -10.23 0.02 17.37
N ILE A 23 -9.17 0.35 18.09
CA ILE A 23 -7.98 1.00 17.51
C ILE A 23 -7.31 0.07 16.48
N ILE A 24 -7.12 -1.21 16.81
CA ILE A 24 -6.52 -2.19 15.89
C ILE A 24 -7.33 -2.33 14.59
N LEU A 25 -8.66 -2.29 14.69
CA LEU A 25 -9.54 -2.38 13.52
C LEU A 25 -9.48 -1.14 12.64
N LEU A 26 -9.32 0.05 13.23
CA LEU A 26 -9.14 1.30 12.46
C LEU A 26 -7.78 1.36 11.76
N LEU A 27 -6.73 0.86 12.41
CA LEU A 27 -5.37 0.90 11.85
C LEU A 27 -5.12 -0.22 10.82
N ARG A 28 -5.90 -1.29 10.84
CA ARG A 28 -5.75 -2.37 9.86
C ARG A 28 -6.21 -1.88 8.48
N PRO A 29 -5.41 -2.05 7.41
CA PRO A 29 -5.88 -1.75 6.07
C PRO A 29 -7.14 -2.58 5.78
N ILE A 30 -8.19 -1.90 5.32
CA ILE A 30 -9.49 -2.50 5.01
C ILE A 30 -9.37 -3.44 3.79
N CYS A 31 -8.36 -3.21 2.95
CA CYS A 31 -8.11 -4.00 1.76
C CYS A 31 -7.20 -5.20 2.05
N LYS A 32 -7.52 -6.35 1.46
CA LYS A 32 -6.68 -7.56 1.47
C LYS A 32 -6.29 -7.92 0.04
N GLY A 33 -5.03 -8.28 -0.17
CA GLY A 33 -4.55 -8.78 -1.46
C GLY A 33 -4.43 -7.69 -2.53
N ASN A 34 -4.73 -8.05 -3.78
CA ASN A 34 -4.49 -7.24 -4.97
C ASN A 34 -5.29 -5.92 -5.02
N ASP A 35 -6.38 -5.81 -4.25
CA ASP A 35 -7.21 -4.59 -4.19
C ASP A 35 -6.57 -3.49 -3.31
N CYS A 36 -5.52 -3.80 -2.55
CA CYS A 36 -4.80 -2.80 -1.74
C CYS A 36 -3.71 -2.05 -2.51
N PHE A 37 -3.29 -2.57 -3.67
CA PHE A 37 -2.19 -2.03 -4.45
C PHE A 37 -2.70 -1.40 -5.75
N SER A 38 -2.99 -0.10 -5.71
CA SER A 38 -3.25 0.67 -6.94
C SER A 38 -1.93 1.04 -7.60
N TYR A 39 -1.44 0.19 -8.50
CA TYR A 39 -0.24 0.44 -9.28
C TYR A 39 -0.51 1.53 -10.33
N LYS A 40 -0.31 2.79 -9.95
CA LYS A 40 -0.28 3.90 -10.89
C LYS A 40 1.12 4.00 -11.48
N ALA A 41 1.30 3.40 -12.66
CA ALA A 41 2.51 3.66 -13.44
C ALA A 41 2.56 5.17 -13.78
N PRO A 42 3.71 5.83 -13.61
CA PRO A 42 3.89 7.20 -14.08
C PRO A 42 3.63 7.26 -15.58
N SER A 43 2.97 8.33 -16.04
CA SER A 43 2.68 8.49 -17.47
C SER A 43 3.98 8.50 -18.27
N VAL A 44 4.03 7.74 -19.37
CA VAL A 44 5.20 7.70 -20.27
C VAL A 44 5.63 9.09 -20.71
N LYS A 45 4.68 10.03 -20.87
CA LYS A 45 4.96 11.42 -21.27
C LYS A 45 5.82 12.19 -20.26
N THR A 46 5.65 11.95 -18.96
CA THR A 46 6.43 12.66 -17.93
C THR A 46 7.87 12.17 -17.85
N ILE A 47 8.12 10.92 -18.28
CA ILE A 47 9.46 10.34 -18.30
C ILE A 47 10.27 10.89 -19.49
N THR A 48 9.62 11.14 -20.63
CA THR A 48 10.28 11.64 -21.84
C THR A 48 10.56 13.14 -21.82
N ASP A 49 9.71 13.93 -21.14
CA ASP A 49 9.77 15.40 -21.20
C ASP A 49 10.70 16.02 -20.13
N HIS A 50 11.27 15.20 -19.25
CA HIS A 50 12.12 15.65 -18.16
C HIS A 50 13.52 15.02 -18.22
N ALA A 51 14.54 15.86 -18.01
CA ALA A 51 15.91 15.41 -17.82
C ALA A 51 16.13 15.12 -16.34
N TYR A 52 16.53 13.90 -16.02
CA TYR A 52 16.76 13.46 -14.64
C TYR A 52 18.24 13.53 -14.31
N LYS A 53 18.60 14.19 -13.21
CA LYS A 53 19.97 14.24 -12.71
C LYS A 53 20.24 12.99 -11.87
N ILE A 54 21.19 12.16 -12.31
CA ILE A 54 21.66 10.98 -11.58
C ILE A 54 23.16 11.16 -11.39
N GLY A 55 23.58 11.37 -10.14
CA GLY A 55 24.94 11.82 -9.83
C GLY A 55 25.21 13.22 -10.39
N ASP A 56 26.30 13.38 -11.14
CA ASP A 56 26.71 14.66 -11.74
C ASP A 56 26.23 14.85 -13.19
N THR A 57 25.52 13.87 -13.75
CA THR A 57 25.11 13.86 -15.17
C THR A 57 23.60 13.82 -15.34
N CYS A 58 23.11 14.51 -16.38
CA CYS A 58 21.70 14.56 -16.74
C CYS A 58 21.38 13.52 -17.82
N TYR A 59 20.39 12.66 -17.58
CA TYR A 59 19.94 11.63 -18.51
C TYR A 59 18.51 11.91 -18.99
N LYS A 60 18.26 11.71 -20.28
CA LYS A 60 16.91 11.65 -20.85
C LYS A 60 16.56 10.20 -21.13
N PHE A 61 15.43 9.75 -20.62
CA PHE A 61 14.94 8.40 -20.85
C PHE A 61 14.03 8.40 -22.09
N ALA A 62 14.39 7.63 -23.10
CA ALA A 62 13.54 7.36 -24.26
C ALA A 62 12.87 5.99 -24.06
N PRO A 63 11.59 5.93 -23.65
CA PRO A 63 10.90 4.66 -23.49
C PRO A 63 10.71 3.98 -24.85
N LYS A 64 11.12 2.72 -24.96
CA LYS A 64 10.85 1.88 -26.14
C LYS A 64 9.63 1.03 -25.83
N GLU A 65 8.54 1.26 -26.54
CA GLU A 65 7.34 0.43 -26.38
C GLU A 65 7.59 -0.97 -26.96
N THR A 66 7.44 -1.98 -26.11
CA THR A 66 7.48 -3.38 -26.51
C THR A 66 6.13 -4.01 -26.18
N LYS A 67 5.63 -4.90 -27.04
CA LYS A 67 4.40 -5.64 -26.76
C LYS A 67 4.58 -6.48 -25.50
N CYS A 68 3.68 -6.32 -24.53
CA CYS A 68 3.65 -7.17 -23.36
C CYS A 68 3.41 -8.63 -23.80
N PRO A 69 4.16 -9.61 -23.29
CA PRO A 69 3.87 -11.01 -23.54
C PRO A 69 2.50 -11.38 -22.95
N ILE A 70 1.76 -12.23 -23.67
CA ILE A 70 0.40 -12.69 -23.29
C ILE A 70 0.47 -13.56 -22.02
N THR A 71 1.62 -14.21 -21.80
CA THR A 71 1.94 -14.99 -20.60
C THR A 71 3.35 -14.64 -20.14
N GLY A 72 3.47 -14.03 -18.98
CA GLY A 72 4.76 -13.65 -18.39
C GLY A 72 4.64 -12.38 -17.55
N VAL A 73 5.38 -12.36 -16.45
CA VAL A 73 5.54 -11.19 -15.58
C VAL A 73 6.55 -10.26 -16.25
N ILE A 74 6.27 -8.97 -16.35
CA ILE A 74 7.26 -8.01 -16.83
C ILE A 74 8.25 -7.82 -15.67
N GLU A 75 9.55 -7.90 -15.95
CA GLU A 75 10.61 -8.15 -14.96
C GLU A 75 10.71 -7.20 -13.74
N PRO A 76 10.14 -5.97 -13.66
CA PRO A 76 10.19 -5.22 -12.40
C PRO A 76 9.28 -5.74 -11.28
N PHE A 77 8.40 -6.73 -11.51
CA PHE A 77 7.43 -7.19 -10.51
C PHE A 77 7.43 -8.68 -10.19
N GLU A 78 8.46 -9.41 -10.63
CA GLU A 78 8.62 -10.84 -10.35
C GLU A 78 8.80 -11.14 -8.85
N TRP A 79 9.40 -10.23 -8.09
CA TRP A 79 9.55 -10.34 -6.64
C TRP A 79 8.23 -10.24 -5.85
N MET A 80 7.16 -9.69 -6.45
CA MET A 80 5.86 -9.51 -5.78
C MET A 80 4.93 -10.72 -5.95
N VAL A 81 5.13 -11.54 -6.99
CA VAL A 81 4.31 -12.76 -7.23
C VAL A 81 4.68 -13.88 -6.25
N ASN A 82 5.98 -14.06 -5.97
CA ASN A 82 6.46 -15.12 -5.08
C ASN A 82 6.19 -14.87 -3.57
N ARG A 83 5.64 -13.72 -3.18
CA ARG A 83 5.22 -13.45 -1.79
C ARG A 83 3.73 -13.66 -1.54
N VAL A 84 2.95 -13.97 -2.57
CA VAL A 84 1.51 -14.24 -2.48
C VAL A 84 1.18 -15.74 -2.55
N ASN A 85 2.16 -16.59 -2.89
CA ASN A 85 1.99 -18.06 -2.94
C ASN A 85 2.58 -18.75 -1.72
#